data_AF-A0A6J1ETY4-F1
#
_entry.id   AF-A0A6J1ETY4-F1
#
_cell.length_a   1.000
_cell.length_b   1.000
_cell.length_c   1.000
_cell.angle_alpha   90.00
_cell.angle_beta   90.00
_cell.angle_gamma   90.00
#
_symmetry.space_group_name_H-M   'P 1'
#
loop_
_entity.id
_entity.type
_entity.pdbx_description
1 polymer ?
#
loop_
_entity_poly.entity_id
_entity_poly.type
_entity_poly.pdbx_seq_one_letter_code
_entity_poly.pdbx_strand_id
1 'polypeptide(L)'
;MDSEIQRRIEEAVRRILESSDMDEMTESKIRALASKDLDLDLSKSPYKALVRKVVESFLQERSEDQPQEEAEDASAAKEKEYDDDGDLIVCWLSSKRKVTIQDFRGKTLVSIREFYRKDGKDLPTAKGISLTEEQWSVFKNNVPAIEKAIKNMQSQIM
;
A
#
# COMPACT_ATOMS: atom_id res chain seq x y z
N MET A 1 -14.48 -15.58 21.77
CA MET A 1 -14.79 -16.35 20.55
C MET A 1 -14.48 -17.80 20.87
N ASP A 2 -15.27 -18.73 20.37
CA ASP A 2 -15.00 -20.16 20.56
C ASP A 2 -13.70 -20.53 19.83
N SER A 3 -12.72 -21.12 20.54
CA SER A 3 -11.41 -21.46 19.99
C SER A 3 -11.52 -22.51 18.87
N GLU A 4 -12.58 -23.30 18.88
CA GLU A 4 -12.87 -24.29 17.84
C GLU A 4 -13.39 -23.64 16.54
N ILE A 5 -14.22 -22.60 16.66
CA ILE A 5 -14.70 -21.82 15.49
C ILE A 5 -13.54 -21.06 14.85
N GLN A 6 -12.66 -20.47 15.65
CA GLN A 6 -11.48 -19.76 15.15
C GLN A 6 -10.60 -20.69 14.31
N ARG A 7 -10.25 -21.87 14.85
CA ARG A 7 -9.41 -22.84 14.15
C ARG A 7 -10.03 -23.30 12.82
N ARG A 8 -11.34 -23.54 12.79
CA ARG A 8 -12.07 -23.92 11.55
C ARG A 8 -12.02 -22.83 10.49
N ILE A 9 -12.05 -21.55 10.89
CA ILE A 9 -11.91 -20.41 9.96
C ILE A 9 -10.49 -20.33 9.42
N GLU A 10 -9.48 -20.47 10.28
CA GLU A 10 -8.07 -20.45 9.88
C GLU A 10 -7.74 -21.55 8.86
N GLU A 11 -8.18 -22.79 9.12
CA GLU A 11 -7.96 -23.94 8.23
C GLU A 11 -8.66 -23.75 6.87
N ALA A 12 -9.91 -23.26 6.87
CA ALA A 12 -10.65 -23.02 5.62
C ALA A 12 -10.02 -21.91 4.77
N VAL A 13 -9.60 -20.81 5.39
CA VAL A 13 -8.95 -19.68 4.70
C VAL A 13 -7.61 -20.10 4.10
N ARG A 14 -6.77 -20.83 4.85
CA ARG A 14 -5.48 -21.33 4.34
C ARG A 14 -5.67 -22.29 3.17
N ARG A 15 -6.65 -23.20 3.26
CA ARG A 15 -6.99 -24.10 2.15
C ARG A 15 -7.41 -23.38 0.88
N ILE A 16 -8.17 -22.28 1.01
CA ILE A 16 -8.59 -21.45 -0.14
C ILE A 16 -7.38 -20.74 -0.76
N LEU A 17 -6.48 -20.22 0.07
CA LEU A 17 -5.25 -19.55 -0.36
C LEU A 17 -4.26 -20.51 -1.05
N GLU A 18 -4.18 -21.76 -0.62
CA GLU A 18 -3.30 -22.77 -1.24
C GLU A 18 -3.83 -23.32 -2.57
N SER A 19 -5.15 -23.32 -2.75
CA SER A 19 -5.81 -23.91 -3.93
C SER A 19 -6.15 -22.90 -5.04
N SER A 20 -6.04 -21.60 -4.77
CA SER A 20 -6.44 -20.54 -5.70
C SER A 20 -5.25 -19.73 -6.20
N ASP A 21 -5.39 -19.17 -7.40
CA ASP A 21 -4.40 -18.25 -7.98
C ASP A 21 -4.37 -16.93 -7.19
N MET A 22 -3.19 -16.54 -6.72
CA MET A 22 -3.00 -15.46 -5.74
C MET A 22 -3.19 -14.07 -6.34
N ASP A 23 -3.05 -13.92 -7.66
CA ASP A 23 -3.14 -12.64 -8.34
C ASP A 23 -4.58 -12.13 -8.50
N GLU A 24 -5.59 -13.00 -8.33
CA GLU A 24 -7.00 -12.65 -8.50
C GLU A 24 -7.82 -12.62 -7.19
N MET A 25 -7.25 -13.10 -6.08
CA MET A 25 -7.98 -13.35 -4.82
C MET A 25 -7.81 -12.22 -3.81
N THR A 26 -8.88 -11.45 -3.59
CA THR A 26 -8.93 -10.40 -2.56
C THR A 26 -9.48 -10.94 -1.24
N GLU A 27 -9.16 -10.28 -0.11
CA GLU A 27 -9.70 -10.62 1.22
C GLU A 27 -11.23 -10.76 1.23
N SER A 28 -11.93 -9.94 0.42
CA SER A 28 -13.38 -10.01 0.28
C SER A 28 -13.85 -11.30 -0.41
N LYS A 29 -13.15 -11.75 -1.46
CA LYS A 29 -13.44 -13.03 -2.15
C LYS A 29 -13.13 -14.22 -1.25
N ILE A 30 -11.99 -14.18 -0.54
CA ILE A 30 -11.57 -15.23 0.41
C ILE A 30 -12.60 -15.36 1.53
N ARG A 31 -13.07 -14.24 2.10
CA ARG A 31 -14.11 -14.22 3.11
C ARG A 31 -15.46 -14.75 2.60
N ALA A 32 -15.83 -14.42 1.36
CA ALA A 32 -17.06 -14.92 0.75
C ALA A 32 -17.02 -16.44 0.52
N LEU A 33 -15.87 -16.96 0.06
CA LEU A 33 -15.67 -18.40 -0.14
C LEU A 33 -15.62 -19.15 1.19
N ALA A 34 -14.85 -18.65 2.17
CA ALA A 34 -14.79 -19.25 3.50
C ALA A 34 -16.15 -19.20 4.23
N SER A 35 -16.95 -18.14 4.01
CA SER A 35 -18.31 -18.02 4.56
C SER A 35 -19.26 -19.06 3.97
N LYS A 36 -19.11 -19.38 2.67
CA LYS A 36 -19.86 -20.42 1.98
C LYS A 36 -19.44 -21.83 2.41
N ASP A 37 -18.14 -22.06 2.59
CA ASP A 37 -17.58 -23.35 3.00
C ASP A 37 -17.93 -23.73 4.45
N LEU A 38 -18.03 -22.74 5.33
CA LEU A 38 -18.30 -22.94 6.75
C LEU A 38 -19.78 -22.77 7.13
N ASP A 39 -20.63 -22.41 6.17
CA ASP A 39 -22.03 -22.01 6.38
C ASP A 39 -22.18 -20.99 7.53
N LEU A 40 -21.22 -20.04 7.58
CA LEU A 40 -21.07 -19.08 8.67
C LEU A 40 -20.83 -17.68 8.11
N ASP A 41 -21.59 -16.69 8.59
CA ASP A 41 -21.40 -15.29 8.16
C ASP A 41 -20.12 -14.69 8.76
N LEU A 42 -19.07 -14.66 7.94
CA LEU A 42 -17.76 -14.08 8.30
C LEU A 42 -17.71 -12.55 8.12
N SER A 43 -18.82 -11.89 7.80
CA SER A 43 -18.89 -10.43 7.62
C SER A 43 -18.88 -9.65 8.94
N LYS A 44 -19.09 -10.34 10.07
CA LYS A 44 -19.12 -9.73 11.39
C LYS A 44 -17.72 -9.43 11.92
N SER A 45 -17.65 -8.36 12.72
CA SER A 45 -16.42 -7.74 13.24
C SER A 45 -15.34 -8.71 13.75
N PRO A 46 -15.64 -9.79 14.50
CA PRO A 46 -14.56 -10.58 15.07
C PRO A 46 -14.05 -11.65 14.07
N TYR A 47 -14.87 -12.08 13.11
CA TYR A 47 -14.46 -13.03 12.06
C TYR A 47 -13.75 -12.34 10.90
N LYS A 48 -14.15 -11.11 10.56
CA LYS A 48 -13.47 -10.29 9.56
C LYS A 48 -12.01 -10.04 9.93
N ALA A 49 -11.74 -9.66 11.17
CA ALA A 49 -10.38 -9.44 11.67
C ALA A 49 -9.54 -10.73 11.65
N LEU A 50 -10.17 -11.87 11.96
CA LEU A 50 -9.51 -13.17 11.94
C LEU A 50 -9.09 -13.58 10.53
N VAL A 51 -9.99 -13.48 9.53
CA VAL A 51 -9.68 -13.81 8.13
C VAL A 51 -8.52 -12.95 7.63
N ARG A 52 -8.55 -11.64 7.93
CA ARG A 52 -7.47 -10.72 7.57
C ARG A 52 -6.12 -11.15 8.15
N LYS A 53 -6.08 -11.45 9.45
CA LYS A 53 -4.86 -11.91 10.13
C LYS A 53 -4.27 -13.17 9.49
N VAL A 54 -5.13 -14.11 9.09
CA VAL A 54 -4.71 -15.37 8.45
C VAL A 54 -4.13 -15.14 7.06
N VAL A 55 -4.77 -14.28 6.26
CA VAL A 55 -4.27 -13.90 4.93
C VAL A 55 -2.92 -13.20 5.03
N GLU A 56 -2.78 -12.25 5.95
CA GLU A 56 -1.51 -11.55 6.21
C GLU A 56 -0.41 -12.54 6.64
N SER A 57 -0.69 -13.47 7.56
CA SER A 57 0.30 -14.49 7.97
C SER A 57 0.72 -15.40 6.83
N PHE A 58 -0.21 -15.79 5.95
CA PHE A 58 0.10 -16.67 4.82
C PHE A 58 0.96 -15.97 3.76
N LEU A 59 0.70 -14.68 3.48
CA LEU A 59 1.52 -13.88 2.57
C LEU A 59 2.94 -13.68 3.12
N GLN A 60 3.07 -13.46 4.44
CA GLN A 60 4.35 -13.33 5.12
C GLN A 60 5.16 -14.63 5.03
N GLU A 61 4.55 -15.78 5.38
CA GLU A 61 5.19 -17.10 5.31
C GLU A 61 5.68 -17.42 3.88
N ARG A 62 4.91 -17.04 2.85
CA ARG A 62 5.29 -17.28 1.45
C ARG A 62 6.36 -16.33 0.92
N SER A 63 6.50 -15.15 1.52
CA SER A 63 7.55 -14.18 1.18
C SER A 63 8.93 -14.56 1.74
N GLU A 64 8.97 -15.39 2.79
CA GLU A 64 10.20 -15.85 3.43
C GLU A 64 10.89 -17.01 2.68
N ASP A 65 10.20 -17.66 1.73
CA ASP A 65 10.70 -18.80 0.93
C ASP A 65 11.38 -18.40 -0.40
N GLN A 66 11.58 -17.10 -0.68
CA GLN A 66 12.30 -16.62 -1.86
C GLN A 66 13.68 -16.00 -1.50
N PRO A 67 14.80 -16.46 -2.12
CA PRO A 67 16.09 -15.80 -1.97
C PRO A 67 16.09 -14.40 -2.63
N GLN A 68 16.65 -13.42 -1.92
CA GLN A 68 16.73 -11.98 -2.22
C GLN A 68 17.26 -11.59 -3.62
N GLU A 69 16.64 -10.57 -4.21
CA GLU A 69 17.34 -9.47 -4.90
C GLU A 69 16.59 -8.14 -4.63
N GLU A 70 17.23 -7.28 -3.83
CA GLU A 70 17.16 -5.80 -3.67
C GLU A 70 15.78 -5.10 -3.79
N ALA A 71 15.27 -4.33 -2.83
CA ALA A 71 15.95 -3.48 -1.84
C ALA A 71 15.08 -3.34 -0.57
N GLU A 72 15.76 -3.20 0.56
CA GLU A 72 15.16 -2.80 1.83
C GLU A 72 14.41 -1.47 1.68
N ASP A 73 13.13 -1.45 2.04
CA ASP A 73 12.62 -0.31 2.79
C ASP A 73 12.08 -0.84 4.11
N ALA A 74 13.03 -0.96 5.04
CA ALA A 74 12.76 -0.93 6.46
C ALA A 74 12.22 0.46 6.84
N SER A 75 11.00 0.76 6.43
CA SER A 75 10.16 1.72 7.15
C SER A 75 9.02 0.93 7.76
N ALA A 76 9.14 0.77 9.07
CA ALA A 76 8.16 0.22 9.98
C ALA A 76 6.73 0.50 9.50
N ALA A 77 5.86 -0.51 9.64
CA ALA A 77 4.41 -0.44 9.49
C ALA A 77 3.84 0.93 9.93
N LYS A 78 3.86 1.91 9.02
CA LYS A 78 3.08 3.13 9.15
C LYS A 78 1.71 2.75 8.68
N GLU A 79 0.71 3.02 9.52
CA GLU A 79 -0.68 2.97 9.08
C GLU A 79 -0.78 3.76 7.77
N LYS A 80 -1.43 3.16 6.77
CA LYS A 80 -1.63 3.81 5.47
C LYS A 80 -2.41 5.10 5.70
N GLU A 81 -1.75 6.24 5.48
CA GLU A 81 -2.35 7.56 5.60
C GLU A 81 -2.99 7.92 4.26
N TYR A 82 -4.19 8.50 4.29
CA TYR A 82 -4.92 8.95 3.11
C TYR A 82 -5.32 10.41 3.29
N ASP A 83 -5.46 11.12 2.19
CA ASP A 83 -5.94 12.50 2.26
C ASP A 83 -7.46 12.64 2.17
N ASP A 84 -7.91 13.89 2.18
CA ASP A 84 -9.33 14.25 2.12
C ASP A 84 -10.04 13.72 0.86
N ASP A 85 -9.30 13.44 -0.21
CA ASP A 85 -9.80 12.90 -1.48
C ASP A 85 -9.68 11.36 -1.54
N GLY A 86 -9.08 10.73 -0.53
CA GLY A 86 -8.87 9.28 -0.45
C GLY A 86 -7.62 8.79 -1.18
N ASP A 87 -6.73 9.69 -1.61
CA ASP A 87 -5.46 9.34 -2.24
C ASP A 87 -4.47 8.87 -1.16
N LEU A 88 -3.71 7.80 -1.47
CA LEU A 88 -2.72 7.25 -0.55
C LEU A 88 -1.56 8.23 -0.39
N ILE A 89 -1.29 8.70 0.83
CA ILE A 89 -0.12 9.51 1.15
C ILE A 89 1.08 8.59 1.35
N VAL A 90 2.04 8.69 0.44
CA VAL A 90 3.29 7.91 0.49
C VAL A 90 4.26 8.54 1.49
N CYS A 91 4.48 9.85 1.37
CA CYS A 91 5.34 10.57 2.30
C CYS A 91 5.06 12.09 2.29
N TRP A 92 5.51 12.72 3.37
CA TRP A 92 5.49 14.16 3.55
C TRP A 92 6.89 14.72 3.23
N LEU A 93 6.99 15.64 2.26
CA LEU A 93 8.23 16.36 1.92
C LEU A 93 8.43 17.61 2.76
N SER A 94 7.34 18.21 3.21
CA SER A 94 7.30 19.32 4.18
C SER A 94 5.91 19.39 4.80
N SER A 95 5.68 20.30 5.75
CA SER A 95 4.33 20.52 6.32
C SER A 95 3.26 20.95 5.31
N LYS A 96 3.66 21.31 4.07
CA LYS A 96 2.75 21.75 3.00
C LYS A 96 2.96 21.02 1.68
N ARG A 97 3.80 19.97 1.65
CA ARG A 97 4.09 19.20 0.43
C ARG A 97 4.09 17.72 0.75
N LYS A 98 3.35 16.97 -0.06
CA LYS A 98 3.21 15.51 0.09
C LYS A 98 3.33 14.82 -1.26
N VAL A 99 3.68 13.54 -1.20
CA VAL A 99 3.65 12.62 -2.33
C VAL A 99 2.44 11.70 -2.14
N THR A 100 1.53 11.66 -3.13
CA THR A 100 0.36 10.79 -3.11
C THR A 100 0.30 9.87 -4.33
N ILE A 101 -0.37 8.72 -4.19
CA ILE A 101 -0.79 7.89 -5.32
C ILE A 101 -2.25 8.23 -5.62
N GLN A 102 -2.48 8.73 -6.83
CA GLN A 102 -3.77 9.22 -7.30
C GLN A 102 -4.27 8.38 -8.48
N ASP A 103 -5.55 8.01 -8.49
CA ASP A 103 -6.21 7.53 -9.72
C ASP A 103 -6.84 8.72 -10.45
N PHE A 104 -6.42 8.94 -11.70
CA PHE A 104 -7.08 9.91 -12.57
C PHE A 104 -7.45 9.29 -13.90
N ARG A 105 -8.76 9.08 -14.10
CA ARG A 105 -9.34 8.49 -15.32
C ARG A 105 -8.75 7.10 -15.62
N GLY A 106 -8.57 6.28 -14.58
CA GLY A 106 -8.05 4.92 -14.70
C GLY A 106 -6.54 4.86 -14.93
N LYS A 107 -5.82 5.96 -14.62
CA LYS A 107 -4.36 6.00 -14.64
C LYS A 107 -3.85 6.28 -13.24
N THR A 108 -2.95 5.44 -12.77
CA THR A 108 -2.17 5.67 -11.55
C THR A 108 -1.15 6.78 -11.80
N LEU A 109 -1.16 7.79 -10.94
CA LEU A 109 -0.23 8.92 -10.98
C LEU A 109 0.49 9.07 -9.64
N VAL A 110 1.80 9.30 -9.71
CA VAL A 110 2.60 9.76 -8.56
C VAL A 110 2.51 11.27 -8.51
N SER A 111 1.74 11.81 -7.56
CA SER A 111 1.50 13.25 -7.41
C SER A 111 2.43 13.83 -6.35
N ILE A 112 3.29 14.76 -6.75
CA ILE A 112 4.18 15.52 -5.86
C ILE A 112 3.68 16.96 -5.83
N ARG A 113 2.97 17.36 -4.77
CA ARG A 113 2.20 18.61 -4.79
C ARG A 113 2.23 19.40 -3.48
N GLU A 114 2.27 20.72 -3.61
CA GLU A 114 2.05 21.67 -2.51
C GLU A 114 0.55 21.89 -2.32
N PHE A 115 0.11 21.91 -1.06
CA PHE A 115 -1.27 22.19 -0.68
C PHE A 115 -1.33 23.40 0.25
N TYR A 116 -2.53 23.94 0.43
CA TYR A 116 -2.83 24.96 1.43
C TYR A 116 -4.05 24.53 2.23
N ARG A 117 -4.10 24.94 3.50
CA ARG A 117 -5.22 24.64 4.37
C ARG A 117 -6.27 25.74 4.30
N LYS A 118 -7.52 25.37 4.04
CA LYS A 118 -8.67 26.27 4.06
C LYS A 118 -9.86 25.52 4.65
N ASP A 119 -10.51 26.13 5.63
CA ASP A 119 -11.69 25.56 6.32
C ASP A 119 -11.45 24.15 6.89
N GLY A 120 -10.22 23.90 7.39
CA GLY A 120 -9.81 22.61 7.95
C GLY A 120 -9.48 21.53 6.92
N LYS A 121 -9.59 21.82 5.62
CA LYS A 121 -9.27 20.90 4.52
C LYS A 121 -7.97 21.27 3.82
N ASP A 122 -7.27 20.26 3.31
CA ASP A 122 -6.05 20.45 2.56
C ASP A 122 -6.36 20.46 1.05
N LEU A 123 -6.20 21.63 0.42
CA LEU A 123 -6.52 21.84 -0.98
C LEU A 123 -5.25 21.94 -1.83
N PRO A 124 -5.19 21.26 -2.99
CA PRO A 124 -4.01 21.28 -3.85
C PRO A 124 -3.79 22.68 -4.44
N THR A 125 -2.53 23.07 -4.58
CA THR A 125 -2.14 24.26 -5.35
C THR A 125 -1.71 23.89 -6.77
N ALA A 126 -1.55 24.90 -7.63
CA ALA A 126 -0.93 24.73 -8.94
C ALA A 126 0.55 24.29 -8.88
N LYS A 127 1.23 24.45 -7.74
CA LYS A 127 2.62 24.06 -7.56
C LYS A 127 2.73 22.56 -7.28
N GLY A 128 3.12 21.81 -8.30
CA GLY A 128 3.32 20.38 -8.21
C GLY A 128 3.27 19.73 -9.58
N ILE A 129 3.60 18.44 -9.61
CA ILE A 129 3.57 17.62 -10.82
C ILE A 129 2.92 16.28 -10.51
N SER A 130 2.17 15.74 -11.46
CA SER A 130 1.64 14.38 -11.41
C SER A 130 2.33 13.59 -12.50
N LEU A 131 3.10 12.58 -12.10
CA LEU A 131 3.90 11.75 -12.98
C LEU A 131 3.14 10.46 -13.29
N THR A 132 3.11 10.08 -14.55
CA THR A 132 2.73 8.72 -14.95
C THR A 132 3.75 7.70 -14.44
N GLU A 133 3.37 6.42 -14.41
CA GLU A 133 4.30 5.34 -14.04
C GLU A 133 5.56 5.32 -14.91
N GLU A 134 5.42 5.58 -16.21
CA GLU A 134 6.54 5.70 -17.16
C GLU A 134 7.49 6.84 -16.76
N GLN A 135 6.94 8.04 -16.50
CA GLN A 135 7.73 9.20 -16.07
C GLN A 135 8.39 8.98 -14.71
N TRP A 136 7.70 8.31 -13.78
CA TRP A 136 8.26 7.94 -12.48
C TRP A 136 9.42 6.97 -12.61
N SER A 137 9.29 5.96 -13.48
CA SER A 137 10.38 5.01 -13.77
C SER A 137 11.63 5.73 -14.30
N VAL A 138 11.45 6.64 -15.27
CA VAL A 138 12.55 7.46 -15.80
C VAL A 138 13.18 8.32 -14.70
N PHE A 139 12.36 8.98 -13.88
CA PHE A 139 12.86 9.80 -12.76
C PHE A 139 13.69 8.97 -11.78
N LYS A 140 13.15 7.83 -11.33
CA LYS A 140 13.79 6.90 -10.39
C LYS A 140 15.14 6.41 -10.90
N ASN A 141 15.22 6.01 -12.17
CA ASN A 141 16.49 5.56 -12.78
C ASN A 141 17.55 6.67 -12.85
N ASN A 142 17.14 7.94 -12.81
CA ASN A 142 18.04 9.10 -12.84
C ASN A 142 18.37 9.66 -11.45
N VAL A 143 17.79 9.13 -10.36
CA VAL A 143 18.06 9.60 -8.99
C VAL A 143 19.57 9.64 -8.67
N PRO A 144 20.39 8.62 -8.99
CA PRO A 144 21.83 8.69 -8.71
C PRO A 144 22.54 9.84 -9.44
N ALA A 145 22.13 10.13 -10.68
CA ALA A 145 22.67 11.25 -11.44
C ALA A 145 22.24 12.60 -10.84
N ILE A 146 20.99 12.69 -10.37
CA ILE A 146 20.46 13.87 -9.67
C ILE A 146 21.25 14.11 -8.37
N GLU A 147 21.47 13.08 -7.56
CA GLU A 147 22.24 13.17 -6.31
C GLU A 147 23.67 13.66 -6.56
N LYS A 148 24.34 13.11 -7.57
CA LYS A 148 25.66 13.57 -8.00
C LYS A 148 25.66 15.04 -8.41
N ALA A 149 24.64 15.49 -9.16
CA ALA A 149 24.50 16.87 -9.57
C ALA A 149 24.27 17.81 -8.37
N ILE A 150 23.42 17.43 -7.41
CA ILE A 150 23.18 18.19 -6.17
C ILE A 150 24.49 18.40 -5.41
N LYS A 151 25.25 17.32 -5.19
CA LYS A 151 26.53 17.38 -4.46
C LYS A 151 27.50 18.34 -5.13
N ASN A 152 27.63 18.26 -6.46
CA ASN A 152 28.51 19.15 -7.22
C ASN A 152 28.10 20.62 -7.10
N MET A 153 26.79 20.93 -7.18
CA MET A 153 26.31 22.31 -7.02
C MET A 153 26.53 22.85 -5.61
N GLN A 154 26.33 22.03 -4.57
CA GLN A 154 26.58 22.45 -3.19
C GLN A 154 28.05 22.75 -2.92
N SER A 155 28.97 21.96 -3.51
CA SER A 155 30.41 22.22 -3.43
C SER A 155 30.88 23.46 -4.20
N GLN A 156 30.08 23.99 -5.13
CA GLN A 156 30.38 25.25 -5.84
C GLN A 156 29.91 26.50 -5.09
N ILE A 157 29.01 26.33 -4.12
CA ILE A 157 28.43 27.43 -3.34
C ILE A 157 29.21 27.66 -2.03
N MET A 158 30.05 26.69 -1.63
CA MET A 158 31.01 26.79 -0.51
C MET A 158 32.39 27.22 -1.01
#